data_AF-A0A5P2XGR8-F1
#
_entry.id   AF-A0A5P2XGR8-F1
#
_cell.length_a   1.000
_cell.length_b   1.000
_cell.length_c   1.000
_cell.angle_alpha   90.00
_cell.angle_beta   90.00
_cell.angle_gamma   90.00
#
_symmetry.space_group_name_H-M   'P 1'
#
loop_
_entity.id
_entity.type
_entity.pdbx_description
1 polymer ?
#
loop_
_entity_poly.entity_id
_entity_poly.type
_entity_poly.pdbx_seq_one_letter_code
_entity_poly.pdbx_strand_id
1 'polypeptide(L)'
;MSHRTRTSALVVAASLAMTTLCAASPATAKAATPNKCGGVISDFSGTVAPAVPFTGTLTVVIDNNTFKYPITITSQAPNSNILQVNAKLQSDQEVSTTSSFSLEVDNLGRGKIFFQSPTGYGRTTSIHCDTTPLNPQSTRVTQMTGKMTDPTITNKAQGDFTVTRPAL
;
A
#
# COMPACT_ATOMS: atom_id res chain seq x y z
N MET A 1 75.09 0.35 -49.58
CA MET A 1 73.74 0.76 -50.07
C MET A 1 72.85 1.01 -48.86
N SER A 2 71.92 1.98 -48.91
CA SER A 2 70.78 2.27 -47.99
C SER A 2 70.98 2.18 -46.45
N HIS A 3 70.69 3.21 -45.63
CA HIS A 3 69.34 3.69 -45.23
C HIS A 3 68.49 2.58 -44.54
N ARG A 4 67.82 2.73 -43.37
CA ARG A 4 67.45 3.82 -42.41
C ARG A 4 67.11 3.12 -41.04
N THR A 5 66.84 3.70 -39.85
CA THR A 5 66.65 5.05 -39.26
C THR A 5 67.05 4.99 -37.74
N ARG A 6 67.25 6.07 -36.95
CA ARG A 6 66.29 6.85 -36.09
C ARG A 6 65.19 6.02 -35.36
N THR A 7 64.79 6.27 -34.10
CA THR A 7 65.13 7.34 -33.11
C THR A 7 64.74 6.97 -31.66
N SER A 8 65.38 7.65 -30.69
CA SER A 8 64.89 8.10 -29.37
C SER A 8 64.30 7.13 -28.33
N ALA A 9 64.78 7.25 -27.09
CA ALA A 9 64.16 6.71 -25.89
C ALA A 9 63.47 7.81 -25.06
N LEU A 10 62.41 7.47 -24.34
CA LEU A 10 61.92 8.18 -23.15
C LEU A 10 60.81 7.37 -22.46
N VAL A 11 61.04 6.96 -21.20
CA VAL A 11 59.98 6.55 -20.27
C VAL A 11 60.31 7.15 -18.91
N VAL A 12 59.44 8.03 -18.41
CA VAL A 12 59.60 8.68 -17.10
C VAL A 12 58.87 7.84 -16.05
N ALA A 13 59.51 7.61 -14.91
CA ALA A 13 58.89 6.91 -13.79
C ALA A 13 57.89 7.83 -13.06
N ALA A 14 56.69 7.31 -12.79
CA ALA A 14 55.68 7.97 -11.97
C ALA A 14 55.07 6.94 -11.00
N SER A 15 55.54 6.94 -9.75
CA SER A 15 55.02 6.09 -8.69
C SER A 15 53.70 6.64 -8.14
N LEU A 16 52.59 5.93 -8.39
CA LEU A 16 51.28 6.23 -7.82
C LEU A 16 51.05 5.47 -6.51
N ALA A 17 50.41 6.14 -5.56
CA ALA A 17 50.36 5.72 -4.16
C ALA A 17 49.31 4.63 -3.88
N MET A 18 49.51 3.91 -2.76
CA MET A 18 48.51 2.99 -2.22
C MET A 18 47.25 3.75 -1.77
N THR A 19 46.12 3.44 -2.38
CA THR A 19 44.79 3.69 -1.82
C THR A 19 44.13 2.35 -1.53
N THR A 20 44.35 1.82 -0.33
CA THR A 20 43.59 0.68 0.19
C THR A 20 42.14 1.09 0.36
N LEU A 21 41.30 0.80 -0.64
CA LEU A 21 39.86 0.91 -0.47
C LEU A 21 39.43 -0.06 0.63
N CYS A 22 39.03 0.48 1.78
CA CYS A 22 38.20 -0.25 2.72
C CYS A 22 36.90 -0.58 2.01
N ALA A 23 36.82 -1.78 1.43
CA ALA A 23 35.59 -2.32 0.87
C ALA A 23 34.59 -2.47 2.01
N ALA A 24 33.75 -1.45 2.20
CA ALA A 24 32.64 -1.50 3.13
C ALA A 24 31.79 -2.71 2.78
N SER A 25 31.73 -3.70 3.68
CA SER A 25 30.98 -4.93 3.48
C SER A 25 29.55 -4.56 3.04
N PRO A 26 29.04 -5.11 1.92
CA PRO A 26 27.72 -4.74 1.43
C PRO A 26 26.71 -5.02 2.54
N ALA A 27 26.08 -3.95 3.04
CA ALA A 27 25.17 -4.03 4.17
C ALA A 27 24.11 -5.08 3.86
N THR A 28 24.14 -6.20 4.59
CA THR A 28 23.38 -7.40 4.23
C THR A 28 21.90 -7.03 4.19
N ALA A 29 21.33 -6.98 2.99
CA ALA A 29 19.96 -6.53 2.80
C ALA A 29 19.05 -7.40 3.65
N LYS A 30 18.47 -6.81 4.70
CA LYS A 30 17.60 -7.51 5.64
C LYS A 30 16.50 -8.17 4.81
N ALA A 31 16.48 -9.50 4.79
CA ALA A 31 15.58 -10.27 3.94
C ALA A 31 14.15 -9.75 4.14
N ALA A 32 13.53 -9.32 3.04
CA ALA A 32 12.19 -8.75 3.10
C ALA A 32 11.23 -9.78 3.70
N THR A 33 10.50 -9.42 4.76
CA THR A 33 9.54 -10.34 5.37
C THR A 33 8.52 -10.76 4.30
N PRO A 34 8.32 -12.06 4.04
CA PRO A 34 7.35 -12.51 3.04
C PRO A 34 5.96 -11.96 3.34
N ASN A 35 5.26 -11.51 2.30
CA ASN A 35 3.87 -11.07 2.42
C ASN A 35 3.02 -12.19 3.06
N LYS A 36 2.23 -11.82 4.08
CA LYS A 36 1.32 -12.73 4.79
C LYS A 36 -0.15 -12.36 4.63
N CYS A 37 -0.48 -11.09 4.47
CA CYS A 37 -1.83 -10.61 4.17
C CYS A 37 -1.75 -9.12 3.86
N GLY A 38 -2.21 -8.67 2.68
CA GLY A 38 -2.20 -7.26 2.31
C GLY A 38 -0.80 -6.62 2.16
N GLY A 39 0.28 -7.39 2.09
CA GLY A 39 1.64 -6.85 2.00
C GLY A 39 1.98 -6.18 0.66
N VAL A 40 1.13 -6.30 -0.37
CA VAL A 40 1.27 -5.59 -1.66
C VAL A 40 -0.03 -4.92 -2.12
N ILE A 41 0.09 -3.93 -3.00
CA ILE A 41 -1.06 -3.15 -3.52
C ILE A 41 -2.13 -4.04 -4.18
N SER A 42 -1.72 -5.03 -4.99
CA SER A 42 -2.62 -5.97 -5.67
C SER A 42 -3.43 -6.87 -4.73
N ASP A 43 -3.04 -7.02 -3.45
CA ASP A 43 -3.88 -7.68 -2.44
C ASP A 43 -5.17 -6.90 -2.17
N PHE A 44 -5.14 -5.57 -2.35
CA PHE A 44 -6.30 -4.68 -2.22
C PHE A 44 -6.99 -4.46 -3.57
N SER A 45 -6.25 -4.21 -4.65
CA SER A 45 -6.85 -3.83 -5.95
C SER A 45 -7.12 -4.98 -6.92
N GLY A 46 -6.54 -6.17 -6.71
CA GLY A 46 -6.51 -7.25 -7.69
C GLY A 46 -5.32 -7.16 -8.63
N THR A 47 -5.11 -8.18 -9.47
CA THR A 47 -3.92 -8.33 -10.34
C THR A 47 -4.20 -8.12 -11.82
N VAL A 48 -5.27 -8.72 -12.35
CA VAL A 48 -5.61 -8.71 -13.79
C VAL A 48 -6.86 -7.86 -14.08
N ALA A 49 -7.84 -7.92 -13.19
CA ALA A 49 -9.04 -7.09 -13.21
C ALA A 49 -9.17 -6.34 -11.86
N PRO A 50 -9.86 -5.19 -11.81
CA PRO A 50 -10.22 -4.56 -10.55
C PRO A 50 -10.99 -5.55 -9.69
N ALA A 51 -10.66 -5.61 -8.40
CA ALA A 51 -11.37 -6.47 -7.47
C ALA A 51 -12.85 -6.08 -7.34
N VAL A 52 -13.69 -7.06 -6.97
CA VAL A 52 -15.03 -6.79 -6.43
C VAL A 52 -14.90 -5.74 -5.31
N PRO A 53 -15.72 -4.68 -5.29
CA PRO A 53 -15.68 -3.66 -4.25
C PRO A 53 -15.81 -4.28 -2.85
N PHE A 54 -15.14 -3.68 -1.88
CA PHE A 54 -15.47 -3.95 -0.49
C PHE A 54 -16.73 -3.17 -0.12
N THR A 55 -17.71 -3.82 0.50
CA THR A 55 -18.95 -3.19 0.98
C THR A 55 -19.11 -3.43 2.48
N GLY A 56 -19.82 -2.54 3.18
CA GLY A 56 -20.06 -2.69 4.61
C GLY A 56 -20.56 -1.40 5.26
N THR A 57 -20.12 -1.15 6.49
CA THR A 57 -20.70 -0.09 7.33
C THR A 57 -19.62 0.66 8.12
N LEU A 58 -19.74 1.99 8.17
CA LEU A 58 -19.11 2.85 9.18
C LEU A 58 -20.11 3.10 10.32
N THR A 59 -19.71 2.86 11.57
CA THR A 59 -20.50 3.17 12.76
C THR A 59 -19.83 4.28 13.56
N VAL A 60 -20.46 5.46 13.63
CA VAL A 60 -19.95 6.65 14.35
C VAL A 60 -20.83 6.91 15.58
N VAL A 61 -20.22 7.36 16.68
CA VAL A 61 -20.97 7.83 17.86
C VAL A 61 -20.71 9.31 18.06
N ILE A 62 -21.79 10.10 18.11
CA ILE A 62 -21.78 11.57 18.27
C ILE A 62 -22.85 11.90 19.30
N ASP A 63 -22.49 12.60 20.38
CA ASP A 63 -23.40 13.02 21.45
C ASP A 63 -24.30 11.87 21.98
N ASN A 64 -23.65 10.72 22.24
CA ASN A 64 -24.25 9.42 22.60
C ASN A 64 -25.19 8.77 21.57
N ASN A 65 -25.48 9.43 20.43
CA ASN A 65 -26.26 8.87 19.33
C ASN A 65 -25.35 8.05 18.40
N THR A 66 -25.82 6.88 17.95
CA THR A 66 -25.08 5.98 17.05
C THR A 66 -25.60 6.10 15.62
N PHE A 67 -24.73 6.52 14.70
CA PHE A 67 -25.02 6.65 13.27
C PHE A 67 -24.35 5.51 12.50
N LYS A 68 -25.04 4.98 11.48
CA LYS A 68 -24.55 3.87 10.65
C LYS A 68 -24.68 4.20 9.17
N TYR A 69 -23.53 4.32 8.50
CA TYR A 69 -23.45 4.69 7.10
C TYR A 69 -23.03 3.46 6.27
N PRO A 70 -23.84 3.00 5.30
CA PRO A 70 -23.39 2.07 4.29
C PRO A 70 -22.21 2.66 3.52
N ILE A 71 -21.15 1.88 3.31
CA ILE A 71 -19.93 2.32 2.63
C ILE A 71 -19.46 1.29 1.60
N THR A 72 -18.87 1.79 0.52
CA THR A 72 -18.28 1.00 -0.57
C THR A 72 -16.88 1.52 -0.88
N ILE A 73 -15.90 0.63 -0.97
CA ILE A 73 -14.51 0.92 -1.32
C ILE A 73 -14.15 0.14 -2.59
N THR A 74 -14.05 0.85 -3.72
CA THR A 74 -13.86 0.31 -5.06
C THR A 74 -12.47 0.67 -5.58
N SER A 75 -11.65 -0.31 -5.97
CA SER A 75 -10.42 -0.01 -6.68
C SER A 75 -10.70 0.35 -8.13
N GLN A 76 -10.08 1.42 -8.61
CA GLN A 76 -10.33 1.97 -9.96
C GLN A 76 -9.59 1.22 -11.07
N ALA A 77 -8.54 0.45 -10.73
CA ALA A 77 -7.74 -0.32 -11.68
C ALA A 77 -7.00 -1.48 -10.98
N PRO A 78 -6.72 -2.61 -11.67
CA PRO A 78 -5.90 -3.69 -11.12
C PRO A 78 -4.49 -3.18 -10.78
N ASN A 79 -3.91 -3.70 -9.69
CA ASN A 79 -2.60 -3.33 -9.15
C ASN A 79 -2.38 -1.81 -8.92
N SER A 80 -3.46 -1.02 -8.89
CA SER A 80 -3.43 0.41 -8.60
C SER A 80 -3.63 0.66 -7.11
N ASN A 81 -3.06 1.76 -6.60
CA ASN A 81 -3.38 2.27 -5.27
C ASN A 81 -4.53 3.29 -5.28
N ILE A 82 -5.21 3.50 -6.40
CA ILE A 82 -6.37 4.41 -6.48
C ILE A 82 -7.64 3.69 -6.04
N LEU A 83 -8.30 4.25 -5.02
CA LEU A 83 -9.60 3.82 -4.49
C LEU A 83 -10.62 4.95 -4.66
N GLN A 84 -11.84 4.57 -5.01
CA GLN A 84 -13.02 5.37 -4.77
C GLN A 84 -13.68 4.89 -3.47
N VAL A 85 -14.02 5.82 -2.59
CA VAL A 85 -14.71 5.57 -1.32
C VAL A 85 -16.04 6.31 -1.37
N ASN A 86 -17.14 5.57 -1.35
CA ASN A 86 -18.50 6.11 -1.30
C ASN A 86 -19.11 5.81 0.08
N ALA A 87 -19.92 6.74 0.58
CA ALA A 87 -20.71 6.59 1.80
C ALA A 87 -22.14 7.09 1.57
N LYS A 88 -23.14 6.31 1.99
CA LYS A 88 -24.56 6.73 1.95
C LYS A 88 -24.96 7.38 3.26
N LEU A 89 -25.45 8.62 3.20
CA LEU A 89 -25.94 9.39 4.32
C LEU A 89 -27.36 8.96 4.75
N GLN A 90 -27.78 9.38 5.95
CA GLN A 90 -29.15 9.14 6.44
C GLN A 90 -30.22 9.88 5.60
N SER A 91 -29.82 10.86 4.79
CA SER A 91 -30.65 11.57 3.81
C SER A 91 -30.77 10.83 2.46
N ASP A 92 -30.38 9.55 2.40
CA ASP A 92 -30.18 8.72 1.20
C ASP A 92 -29.20 9.27 0.14
N GLN A 93 -28.62 10.45 0.36
CA GLN A 93 -27.58 11.04 -0.49
C GLN A 93 -26.29 10.23 -0.41
N GLU A 94 -25.62 10.02 -1.54
CA GLU A 94 -24.30 9.39 -1.60
C GLU A 94 -23.22 10.48 -1.71
N VAL A 95 -22.20 10.39 -0.85
CA VAL A 95 -21.00 11.24 -0.90
C VAL A 95 -19.78 10.38 -1.20
N SER A 96 -18.87 10.90 -2.03
CA SER A 96 -17.76 10.12 -2.57
C SER A 96 -16.44 10.90 -2.59
N THR A 97 -15.33 10.17 -2.62
CA THR A 97 -14.01 10.69 -2.99
C THR A 97 -13.24 9.63 -3.75
N THR A 98 -12.32 10.04 -4.62
CA THR A 98 -11.38 9.16 -5.31
C THR A 98 -9.96 9.62 -4.99
N SER A 99 -9.17 8.75 -4.36
CA SER A 99 -7.84 9.08 -3.84
C SER A 99 -6.87 7.90 -3.92
N SER A 100 -5.58 8.21 -3.89
CA SER A 100 -4.53 7.19 -3.74
C SER A 100 -4.39 6.78 -2.27
N PHE A 101 -4.27 5.48 -2.00
CA PHE A 101 -3.91 4.97 -0.67
C PHE A 101 -2.40 4.80 -0.48
N SER A 102 -1.96 4.95 0.76
CA SER A 102 -0.62 4.58 1.23
C SER A 102 -0.67 3.23 1.92
N LEU A 103 0.33 2.38 1.69
CA LEU A 103 0.46 1.05 2.29
C LEU A 103 1.61 1.03 3.31
N GLU A 104 1.29 0.84 4.58
CA GLU A 104 2.23 0.39 5.61
C GLU A 104 2.28 -1.15 5.62
N VAL A 105 3.45 -1.74 5.80
CA VAL A 105 3.60 -3.19 6.02
C VAL A 105 4.36 -3.41 7.33
N ASP A 106 3.83 -4.26 8.20
CA ASP A 106 4.47 -4.55 9.49
C ASP A 106 5.65 -5.53 9.35
N ASN A 107 6.38 -5.73 10.46
CA ASN A 107 7.54 -6.62 10.50
C ASN A 107 7.20 -8.11 10.27
N LEU A 108 5.91 -8.48 10.25
CA LEU A 108 5.39 -9.82 9.95
C LEU A 108 4.83 -9.94 8.52
N GLY A 109 4.98 -8.92 7.68
CA GLY A 109 4.52 -8.93 6.29
C GLY A 109 3.02 -8.70 6.14
N ARG A 110 2.36 -8.04 7.11
CA ARG A 110 0.93 -7.71 7.08
C ARG A 110 0.70 -6.24 6.74
N GLY A 111 -0.18 -5.97 5.79
CA GLY A 111 -0.49 -4.63 5.32
C GLY A 111 -1.45 -3.85 6.22
N LYS A 112 -1.39 -2.51 6.12
CA LYS A 112 -2.40 -1.55 6.57
C LYS A 112 -2.46 -0.39 5.58
N ILE A 113 -3.66 0.03 5.20
CA ILE A 113 -3.86 1.13 4.24
C ILE A 113 -4.44 2.38 4.90
N PHE A 114 -4.07 3.52 4.33
CA PHE A 114 -4.56 4.86 4.65
C PHE A 114 -5.08 5.48 3.37
N PHE A 115 -6.30 6.00 3.39
CA PHE A 115 -7.01 6.54 2.23
C PHE A 115 -7.82 7.78 2.62
N GLN A 116 -8.21 8.61 1.65
CA GLN A 116 -9.14 9.71 1.95
C GLN A 116 -10.57 9.18 2.01
N SER A 117 -11.37 9.71 2.95
CA SER A 117 -12.82 9.55 2.97
C SER A 117 -13.47 10.85 2.44
N PRO A 118 -14.77 10.87 2.11
CA PRO A 118 -15.43 12.04 1.49
C PRO A 118 -15.25 13.37 2.23
N THR A 119 -14.93 13.33 3.53
CA THR A 119 -14.80 14.47 4.46
C THR A 119 -13.45 14.49 5.21
N GLY A 120 -12.59 13.50 5.00
CA GLY A 120 -11.43 13.27 5.86
C GLY A 120 -10.59 12.08 5.42
N TYR A 121 -10.35 11.12 6.33
CA TYR A 121 -9.50 9.96 6.07
C TYR A 121 -10.01 8.68 6.73
N GLY A 122 -9.57 7.54 6.19
CA GLY A 122 -9.71 6.21 6.78
C GLY A 122 -8.36 5.53 6.94
N ARG A 123 -8.20 4.74 8.00
CA ARG A 123 -7.02 3.88 8.26
C ARG A 123 -7.49 2.50 8.73
N THR A 124 -7.00 1.43 8.10
CA THR A 124 -7.24 0.06 8.59
C THR A 124 -6.46 -0.23 9.87
N THR A 125 -7.14 -0.78 10.88
CA THR A 125 -6.51 -1.29 12.12
C THR A 125 -6.15 -2.76 11.99
N SER A 126 -7.05 -3.57 11.42
CA SER A 126 -6.86 -4.98 11.07
C SER A 126 -7.42 -5.29 9.68
N ILE A 127 -6.79 -6.24 8.99
CA ILE A 127 -7.23 -6.82 7.72
C ILE A 127 -7.25 -8.34 7.86
N HIS A 128 -8.16 -8.98 7.13
CA HIS A 128 -8.20 -10.44 6.97
C HIS A 128 -8.13 -10.77 5.49
N CYS A 129 -7.41 -11.84 5.17
CA CYS A 129 -7.23 -12.33 3.81
C CYS A 129 -7.95 -13.66 3.62
N ASP A 130 -8.16 -14.07 2.37
CA ASP A 130 -8.70 -15.39 2.11
C ASP A 130 -7.74 -16.47 2.61
N THR A 131 -8.24 -17.39 3.43
CA THR A 131 -7.47 -18.55 3.88
C THR A 131 -8.35 -19.80 3.80
N THR A 132 -8.87 -20.06 2.60
CA THR A 132 -9.52 -21.33 2.28
C THR A 132 -8.52 -22.49 2.37
N PRO A 133 -8.98 -23.73 2.63
CA PRO A 133 -8.12 -24.92 2.55
C PRO A 133 -7.51 -25.14 1.15
N LEU A 134 -8.10 -24.55 0.11
CA LEU A 134 -7.62 -24.60 -1.27
C LEU A 134 -6.54 -23.54 -1.57
N ASN A 135 -6.54 -22.42 -0.82
CA ASN A 135 -5.54 -21.36 -0.95
C ASN A 135 -5.07 -20.84 0.44
N PRO A 136 -4.36 -21.68 1.24
CA PRO A 136 -3.93 -21.32 2.59
C PRO A 136 -2.76 -20.32 2.62
N GLN A 137 -2.36 -19.77 1.47
CA GLN A 137 -1.31 -18.74 1.34
C GLN A 137 -1.83 -17.47 0.62
N SER A 138 -3.15 -17.30 0.46
CA SER A 138 -3.68 -16.10 -0.21
C SER A 138 -3.37 -14.84 0.61
N THR A 139 -2.60 -13.94 0.03
CA THR A 139 -2.35 -12.60 0.58
C THR A 139 -3.50 -11.64 0.27
N ARG A 140 -4.50 -12.09 -0.48
CA ARG A 140 -5.65 -11.32 -0.98
C ARG A 140 -6.59 -10.93 0.16
N VAL A 141 -6.71 -9.63 0.43
CA VAL A 141 -7.59 -9.10 1.48
C VAL A 141 -9.05 -9.35 1.13
N THR A 142 -9.83 -9.90 2.07
CA THR A 142 -11.28 -10.15 1.96
C THR A 142 -12.08 -9.31 2.96
N GLN A 143 -11.47 -8.89 4.08
CA GLN A 143 -12.08 -7.98 5.05
C GLN A 143 -11.09 -6.89 5.46
N MET A 144 -11.60 -5.67 5.64
CA MET A 144 -10.89 -4.55 6.24
C MET A 144 -11.70 -3.97 7.39
N THR A 145 -11.03 -3.70 8.50
CA THR A 145 -11.59 -3.02 9.67
C THR A 145 -10.70 -1.82 10.03
N GLY A 146 -11.26 -0.76 10.59
CA GLY A 146 -10.48 0.44 10.88
C GLY A 146 -11.27 1.61 11.43
N LYS A 147 -10.62 2.78 11.48
CA LYS A 147 -11.26 4.06 11.81
C LYS A 147 -11.40 4.91 10.55
N MET A 148 -12.53 5.59 10.41
CA MET A 148 -12.76 6.56 9.31
C MET A 148 -13.55 7.77 9.81
N THR A 149 -13.21 8.96 9.29
CA THR A 149 -13.96 10.20 9.54
C THR A 149 -15.41 10.08 9.09
N ASP A 150 -16.32 10.59 9.90
CA ASP A 150 -17.75 10.70 9.62
C ASP A 150 -18.02 11.38 8.25
N PRO A 151 -18.91 10.84 7.40
CA PRO A 151 -19.12 11.35 6.04
C PRO A 151 -19.95 12.64 5.97
N THR A 152 -20.39 13.21 7.09
CA THR A 152 -21.03 14.54 7.13
C THR A 152 -19.99 15.65 7.24
N ILE A 153 -20.12 16.69 6.40
CA ILE A 153 -19.14 17.80 6.31
C ILE A 153 -19.03 18.58 7.63
N THR A 154 -20.07 18.53 8.46
CA THR A 154 -20.16 19.22 9.76
C THR A 154 -19.42 18.53 10.89
N ASN A 155 -19.04 17.25 10.76
CA ASN A 155 -18.42 16.49 11.86
C ASN A 155 -17.02 15.96 11.48
N LYS A 156 -16.15 15.82 12.49
CA LYS A 156 -14.79 15.26 12.36
C LYS A 156 -14.54 14.06 13.28
N ALA A 157 -15.59 13.57 13.94
CA ALA A 157 -15.57 12.31 14.68
C ALA A 157 -15.13 11.14 13.78
N GLN A 158 -14.62 10.08 14.41
CA GLN A 158 -14.22 8.86 13.71
C GLN A 158 -15.01 7.67 14.23
N GLY A 159 -15.68 6.97 13.31
CA GLY A 159 -16.34 5.71 13.58
C GLY A 159 -15.46 4.51 13.31
N ASP A 160 -15.89 3.35 13.80
CA ASP A 160 -15.35 2.06 13.37
C ASP A 160 -16.00 1.64 12.05
N PHE A 161 -15.18 1.36 11.04
CA PHE A 161 -15.64 0.76 9.80
C PHE A 161 -15.32 -0.74 9.76
N THR A 162 -16.20 -1.49 9.10
CA THR A 162 -15.94 -2.87 8.68
C THR A 162 -16.50 -3.03 7.27
N VAL A 163 -15.65 -3.49 6.36
CA VAL A 163 -16.04 -3.81 4.98
C VAL A 163 -15.50 -5.17 4.56
N THR A 164 -16.27 -5.89 3.75
CA THR A 164 -15.94 -7.22 3.24
C THR A 164 -16.14 -7.28 1.72
N ARG A 165 -15.50 -8.26 1.09
CA ARG A 165 -15.79 -8.68 -0.29
C ARG A 165 -15.67 -10.21 -0.40
N PRO A 166 -16.21 -10.84 -1.45
CA PRO A 166 -16.02 -12.26 -1.69
C PRO A 166 -14.54 -12.66 -1.78
N ALA A 167 -14.24 -13.89 -1.35
CA ALA A 167 -13.06 -14.61 -1.81
C ALA A 167 -13.16 -14.89 -3.34
N LEU A 168 -12.01 -15.15 -3.97
CA LEU A 168 -11.85 -15.43 -5.40
C LEU A 168 -10.83 -16.56 -5.60
#